data_AF-A0AAE1W818-F1
#
_entry.id   AF-A0AAE1W818-F1
#
_cell.length_a   1.000
_cell.length_b   1.000
_cell.length_c   1.000
_cell.angle_alpha   90.00
_cell.angle_beta   90.00
_cell.angle_gamma   90.00
#
_symmetry.space_group_name_H-M   'P 1'
#
loop_
_entity.id
_entity.type
_entity.pdbx_description
1 polymer ?
#
loop_
_entity_poly.entity_id
_entity_poly.type
_entity_poly.pdbx_seq_one_letter_code
_entity_poly.pdbx_strand_id
1 'polypeptide(L)'
;MEVDQLQRSFVEYSRLLFHEGFLDGQFSQLQLLQDESNPDFVLEVVSLFFEDSERLLNDLTIALDQQNVEFKKIDAHVHQLKGSSSSIGAQRVKNVCIAFRNLCDEQNAEGCLRCLQQVKQEYLLVKTKLEALLRERHDKRVVHDLNCGFIFQLEQQIVAAGGAIPMLNEFC
;
A
#
# COMPACT_ATOMS: atom_id res chain seq x y z
N MET A 1 -17.04 21.94 0.21
CA MET A 1 -16.73 22.19 1.64
C MET A 1 -16.36 20.92 2.39
N GLU A 2 -17.18 19.86 2.39
CA GLU A 2 -16.84 18.57 3.06
C GLU A 2 -15.82 17.74 2.26
N VAL A 3 -15.96 17.70 0.92
CA VAL A 3 -15.00 17.06 0.00
C VAL A 3 -13.61 17.70 0.10
N ASP A 4 -13.54 19.03 0.20
CA ASP A 4 -12.27 19.77 0.30
C ASP A 4 -11.51 19.46 1.61
N GLN A 5 -12.24 19.30 2.71
CA GLN A 5 -11.65 18.93 4.00
C GLN A 5 -11.13 17.48 3.98
N LEU A 6 -11.89 16.56 3.40
CA LEU A 6 -11.47 15.17 3.26
C LEU A 6 -10.27 15.02 2.31
N GLN A 7 -10.21 15.84 1.25
CA GLN A 7 -9.07 15.87 0.32
C GLN A 7 -7.80 16.37 1.01
N ARG A 8 -7.88 17.44 1.81
CA ARG A 8 -6.75 17.93 2.61
C ARG A 8 -6.28 16.91 3.65
N SER A 9 -7.20 16.26 4.35
CA SER A 9 -6.87 15.25 5.36
C SER A 9 -6.06 14.09 4.77
N PHE A 10 -6.47 13.59 3.59
CA PHE A 10 -5.76 12.52 2.90
C PHE A 10 -4.36 12.91 2.41
N VAL A 11 -4.22 14.13 1.86
CA VAL A 11 -2.91 14.61 1.39
C VAL A 11 -1.94 14.76 2.56
N GLU A 12 -2.39 15.32 3.68
CA GLU A 12 -1.59 15.38 4.90
C GLU A 12 -1.28 13.99 5.46
N TYR A 13 -2.26 13.08 5.51
CA TYR A 13 -2.04 11.71 5.97
C TYR A 13 -1.00 10.98 5.12
N SER A 14 -1.13 11.04 3.79
CA SER A 14 -0.14 10.50 2.86
C SER A 14 1.24 11.09 3.13
N ARG A 15 1.36 12.43 3.24
CA ARG A 15 2.63 13.12 3.53
C ARG A 15 3.25 12.66 4.85
N LEU A 16 2.43 12.43 5.88
CA LEU A 16 2.88 11.89 7.17
C LEU A 16 3.47 10.48 7.01
N LEU A 17 2.87 9.60 6.20
CA LEU A 17 3.42 8.26 5.96
C LEU A 17 4.81 8.28 5.32
N PHE A 18 5.05 9.20 4.37
CA PHE A 18 6.38 9.40 3.80
C PHE A 18 7.36 10.00 4.81
N HIS A 19 6.93 11.00 5.57
CA HIS A 19 7.78 11.66 6.57
C HIS A 19 8.18 10.73 7.72
N GLU A 20 7.28 9.87 8.19
CA GLU A 20 7.54 8.83 9.20
C GLU A 20 8.33 7.62 8.66
N GLY A 21 8.62 7.61 7.34
CA GLY A 21 9.36 6.54 6.69
C GLY A 21 8.59 5.23 6.52
N PHE A 22 7.26 5.25 6.61
CA PHE A 22 6.45 4.07 6.27
C PHE A 22 6.52 3.79 4.77
N LEU A 23 6.44 4.84 3.96
CA LEU A 23 6.45 4.79 2.50
C LEU A 23 7.66 5.55 1.94
N ASP A 24 8.30 5.00 0.91
CA ASP A 24 9.34 5.69 0.13
C ASP A 24 8.89 5.97 -1.31
N GLY A 25 9.78 6.59 -2.10
CA GLY A 25 9.49 7.00 -3.47
C GLY A 25 9.01 5.88 -4.41
N GLN A 26 9.25 4.60 -4.07
CA GLN A 26 8.69 3.50 -4.86
C GLN A 26 7.15 3.48 -4.81
N PHE A 27 6.56 3.85 -3.67
CA PHE A 27 5.10 3.93 -3.57
C PHE A 27 4.55 5.03 -4.48
N SER A 28 5.24 6.18 -4.58
CA SER A 28 4.88 7.23 -5.54
C SER A 28 4.95 6.74 -6.99
N GLN A 29 5.97 5.94 -7.33
CA GLN A 29 6.06 5.33 -8.66
C GLN A 29 4.91 4.37 -8.94
N LEU A 30 4.49 3.56 -7.96
CA LEU A 30 3.29 2.71 -8.12
C LEU A 30 2.03 3.54 -8.35
N GLN A 31 1.87 4.66 -7.64
CA GLN A 31 0.74 5.55 -7.85
C GLN A 31 0.70 6.17 -9.25
N LEU A 32 1.86 6.40 -9.88
CA LEU A 32 1.95 6.92 -11.26
C LEU A 32 1.58 5.89 -12.33
N LEU A 33 1.61 4.60 -12.00
CA LEU A 33 1.22 3.52 -12.92
C LEU A 33 -0.30 3.27 -12.94
N GLN A 34 -1.03 3.86 -12.00
CA GLN A 34 -2.49 3.76 -11.93
C GLN A 34 -3.12 4.81 -12.84
N ASP A 35 -4.03 4.40 -13.72
CA ASP A 35 -4.77 5.26 -14.64
C ASP A 35 -6.25 4.87 -14.71
N GLU A 36 -7.01 5.51 -15.61
CA GLU A 36 -8.45 5.23 -15.80
C GLU A 36 -8.72 3.81 -16.35
N SER A 37 -7.75 3.21 -17.05
CA SER A 37 -7.86 1.85 -17.60
C SER A 37 -7.56 0.77 -16.57
N ASN A 38 -6.73 1.08 -15.57
CA ASN A 38 -6.47 0.24 -14.42
C ASN A 38 -6.57 1.03 -13.10
N PRO A 39 -7.80 1.36 -12.68
CA PRO A 39 -8.02 2.23 -11.54
C PRO A 39 -7.69 1.55 -10.20
N ASP A 40 -7.66 0.21 -10.13
CA ASP A 40 -7.43 -0.54 -8.91
C ASP A 40 -5.99 -1.09 -8.77
N PHE A 41 -5.10 -0.75 -9.72
CA PHE A 41 -3.70 -1.23 -9.74
C PHE A 41 -2.99 -1.16 -8.38
N VAL A 42 -3.03 -0.02 -7.70
CA VAL A 42 -2.33 0.15 -6.41
C VAL A 42 -2.98 -0.73 -5.33
N LEU A 43 -4.31 -0.85 -5.32
CA LEU A 43 -5.03 -1.71 -4.38
C LEU A 43 -4.65 -3.17 -4.59
N GLU A 44 -4.63 -3.64 -5.84
CA GLU A 44 -4.26 -5.01 -6.19
C GLU A 44 -2.83 -5.33 -5.76
N VAL A 45 -1.88 -4.46 -6.10
CA VAL A 45 -0.46 -4.63 -5.74
C VAL A 45 -0.26 -4.64 -4.22
N VAL A 46 -0.93 -3.75 -3.49
CA VAL A 46 -0.86 -3.71 -2.02
C VAL A 46 -1.51 -4.95 -1.40
N SER A 47 -2.61 -5.44 -1.97
CA SER A 47 -3.28 -6.65 -1.49
C SER A 47 -2.40 -7.89 -1.65
N LEU A 48 -1.76 -8.05 -2.81
CA LEU A 48 -0.77 -9.11 -3.04
C LEU A 48 0.40 -9.03 -2.05
N PHE A 49 0.89 -7.83 -1.76
CA PHE A 49 1.92 -7.63 -0.74
C PHE A 49 1.47 -8.12 0.65
N PHE A 50 0.21 -7.89 1.05
CA PHE A 50 -0.30 -8.38 2.33
C PHE A 50 -0.38 -9.91 2.39
N GLU A 51 -0.90 -10.54 1.35
CA GLU A 51 -1.00 -12.00 1.24
C GLU A 51 0.39 -12.66 1.30
N ASP A 52 1.33 -12.17 0.50
CA ASP A 52 2.71 -12.67 0.48
C ASP A 52 3.41 -12.47 1.82
N SER A 53 3.24 -11.29 2.42
CA SER A 53 3.86 -10.97 3.70
C SER A 53 3.34 -11.85 4.82
N GLU A 54 2.03 -12.07 4.92
CA GLU A 54 1.46 -12.96 5.94
C GLU A 54 1.97 -14.39 5.83
N ARG A 55 2.02 -14.92 4.60
CA ARG A 55 2.57 -16.25 4.35
C ARG A 55 4.04 -16.31 4.79
N LEU A 56 4.87 -15.36 4.35
CA LEU A 56 6.30 -15.33 4.69
C LEU A 56 6.56 -15.16 6.19
N LEU A 57 5.79 -14.30 6.88
CA LEU A 57 5.91 -14.10 8.32
C LEU A 57 5.52 -15.36 9.11
N ASN A 58 4.51 -16.09 8.64
CA ASN A 58 4.13 -17.38 9.24
C ASN A 58 5.21 -18.43 9.01
N ASP A 59 5.73 -18.56 7.79
CA ASP A 59 6.81 -19.49 7.45
C ASP A 59 8.09 -19.20 8.27
N LEU A 60 8.42 -17.92 8.47
CA LEU A 60 9.53 -17.48 9.32
C LEU A 60 9.31 -17.82 10.79
N THR A 61 8.08 -17.66 11.29
CA THR A 61 7.73 -18.02 12.68
C THR A 61 7.94 -19.50 12.90
N ILE A 62 7.45 -20.34 11.99
CA ILE A 62 7.61 -21.79 12.06
C ILE A 62 9.09 -22.17 11.99
N ALA A 63 9.85 -21.57 11.07
CA ALA A 63 11.27 -21.89 10.90
C ALA A 63 12.13 -21.51 12.12
N LEU A 64 11.80 -20.43 12.83
CA LEU A 64 12.54 -19.98 14.01
C LEU A 64 12.13 -20.68 15.32
N ASP A 65 10.97 -21.32 15.36
CA ASP A 65 10.50 -22.08 16.53
C ASP A 65 11.09 -23.51 16.58
N GLN A 66 11.76 -23.95 15.51
CA GLN A 66 12.39 -25.27 15.42
C GLN A 66 13.65 -25.37 16.28
N GLN A 67 13.88 -26.55 16.86
CA GLN A 67 15.06 -26.83 17.68
C GLN A 67 16.38 -26.68 16.89
N ASN A 68 16.37 -27.00 15.59
CA ASN A 68 17.50 -26.84 14.69
C ASN A 68 17.16 -25.80 13.62
N VAL A 69 17.57 -24.56 13.85
CA VAL A 69 17.27 -23.43 12.98
C VAL A 69 18.04 -23.51 11.67
N GLU A 70 17.34 -23.60 10.54
CA GLU A 70 17.94 -23.61 9.21
C GLU A 70 18.06 -22.17 8.65
N PHE A 71 19.18 -21.51 8.94
CA PHE A 71 19.40 -20.09 8.58
C PHE A 71 19.29 -19.78 7.08
N LYS A 72 19.64 -20.74 6.19
CA LYS A 72 19.49 -20.55 4.75
C LYS A 72 18.02 -20.42 4.33
N LYS A 73 17.13 -21.18 4.97
CA LYS A 73 15.69 -21.11 4.72
C LYS A 73 15.11 -19.79 5.23
N ILE A 74 15.59 -19.33 6.40
CA ILE A 74 15.22 -18.02 6.95
C ILE A 74 15.69 -16.90 6.02
N ASP A 75 16.95 -16.90 5.58
CA ASP A 75 17.47 -15.88 4.65
C ASP A 75 16.66 -15.82 3.36
N ALA A 76 16.27 -16.97 2.80
CA ALA A 76 15.44 -17.02 1.60
C ALA A 76 14.07 -16.33 1.81
N HIS A 77 13.37 -16.62 2.92
CA HIS A 77 12.10 -15.97 3.23
C HIS A 77 12.26 -14.47 3.51
N VAL A 78 13.28 -14.06 4.26
CA VAL A 78 13.57 -12.65 4.53
C VAL A 78 13.94 -11.91 3.24
N HIS A 79 14.67 -12.56 2.33
CA HIS A 79 15.01 -11.99 1.02
C HIS A 79 13.76 -11.75 0.18
N GLN A 80 12.83 -12.70 0.15
CA GLN A 80 11.54 -12.53 -0.52
C GLN A 80 10.73 -11.39 0.10
N LEU A 81 10.64 -11.33 1.44
CA LEU A 81 9.91 -10.28 2.15
C LEU A 81 10.54 -8.90 1.91
N LYS A 82 11.87 -8.81 1.87
CA LYS A 82 12.61 -7.60 1.48
C LYS A 82 12.21 -7.16 0.07
N GLY A 83 12.19 -8.07 -0.89
CA GLY A 83 11.83 -7.79 -2.28
C GLY A 83 10.40 -7.26 -2.39
N SER A 84 9.45 -7.97 -1.78
CA SER A 84 8.02 -7.59 -1.75
C SER A 84 7.78 -6.25 -1.03
N SER A 85 8.46 -6.02 0.10
CA SER A 85 8.38 -4.71 0.78
C SER A 85 9.00 -3.59 -0.06
N SER A 86 10.08 -3.90 -0.79
CA SER A 86 10.74 -2.93 -1.65
C SER A 86 9.91 -2.58 -2.88
N SER A 87 9.15 -3.50 -3.46
CA SER A 87 8.33 -3.24 -4.65
C SER A 87 7.15 -2.32 -4.37
N ILE A 88 6.64 -2.32 -3.14
CA ILE A 88 5.55 -1.43 -2.70
C ILE A 88 6.01 -0.18 -1.96
N GLY A 89 7.32 -0.02 -1.75
CA GLY A 89 7.88 1.11 -1.01
C GLY A 89 7.65 1.07 0.50
N ALA A 90 7.36 -0.09 1.10
CA ALA A 90 7.27 -0.27 2.55
C ALA A 90 8.67 -0.23 3.19
N GLN A 91 9.18 0.99 3.36
CA GLN A 91 10.58 1.25 3.66
C GLN A 91 11.03 0.69 5.01
N ARG A 92 10.23 0.86 6.06
CA ARG A 92 10.57 0.34 7.40
C ARG A 92 10.66 -1.19 7.44
N VAL A 93 9.72 -1.89 6.81
CA VAL A 93 9.74 -3.35 6.70
C VAL A 93 10.99 -3.81 5.92
N LYS A 94 11.27 -3.18 4.78
CA LYS A 94 12.48 -3.41 3.97
C LYS A 94 13.76 -3.26 4.80
N ASN A 95 13.86 -2.21 5.60
CA ASN A 95 15.04 -1.92 6.41
C ASN A 95 15.27 -2.96 7.51
N VAL A 96 14.19 -3.40 8.19
CA VAL A 96 14.30 -4.51 9.16
C VAL A 96 14.72 -5.80 8.46
N CYS A 97 14.21 -6.09 7.27
CA CYS A 97 14.64 -7.27 6.51
C CYS A 97 16.13 -7.21 6.16
N ILE A 98 16.69 -6.04 5.83
CA ILE A 98 18.14 -5.91 5.60
C ILE A 98 18.94 -6.28 6.84
N ALA A 99 18.56 -5.76 8.01
CA ALA A 99 19.23 -6.08 9.28
C ALA A 99 19.08 -7.58 9.62
N PHE A 100 17.91 -8.15 9.38
CA PHE A 100 17.63 -9.56 9.62
C PHE A 100 18.55 -10.45 8.78
N ARG A 101 18.75 -10.17 7.48
CA ARG A 101 19.66 -10.97 6.64
C ARG A 101 21.09 -11.04 7.17
N ASN A 102 21.62 -9.91 7.66
CA ASN A 102 22.96 -9.90 8.27
C ASN A 102 23.06 -10.86 9.46
N LEU A 103 21.99 -10.96 10.27
CA LEU A 103 21.93 -11.88 11.41
C LEU A 103 21.78 -13.35 10.97
N CYS A 104 21.16 -13.60 9.81
CA CYS A 104 21.15 -14.94 9.21
C CYS A 104 22.56 -15.38 8.81
N ASP A 105 23.36 -14.47 8.22
CA ASP A 105 24.74 -14.74 7.83
C ASP A 105 25.64 -15.00 9.06
N GLU A 106 25.38 -14.30 10.17
CA GLU A 106 26.02 -14.51 11.47
C GLU A 106 25.51 -15.74 12.23
N GLN A 107 24.47 -16.42 11.73
CA GLN A 107 23.78 -17.54 12.39
C GLN A 107 23.30 -17.20 13.81
N ASN A 108 22.83 -15.97 14.01
CA ASN A 108 22.39 -15.46 15.31
C ASN A 108 20.88 -15.70 15.52
N ALA A 109 20.51 -16.85 16.09
CA ALA A 109 19.09 -17.24 16.28
C ALA A 109 18.29 -16.23 17.14
N GLU A 110 18.87 -15.74 18.24
CA GLU A 110 18.21 -14.75 19.12
C GLU A 110 18.03 -13.40 18.40
N GLY A 111 19.04 -12.98 17.63
CA GLY A 111 18.96 -11.81 16.76
C GLY A 111 17.84 -11.94 15.73
N CYS A 112 17.79 -13.08 15.03
CA CYS A 112 16.75 -13.40 14.06
C CYS A 112 15.35 -13.38 14.69
N LEU A 113 15.18 -13.91 15.91
CA LEU A 113 13.90 -13.88 16.62
C LEU A 113 13.45 -12.45 16.94
N ARG A 114 14.39 -11.59 17.40
CA ARG A 114 14.10 -10.17 17.64
C ARG A 114 13.73 -9.44 16.35
N CYS A 115 14.45 -9.70 15.25
CA CYS A 115 14.12 -9.13 13.95
C CYS A 115 12.76 -9.64 13.42
N LEU A 116 12.39 -10.89 13.68
CA LEU A 116 11.07 -11.40 13.34
C LEU A 116 9.96 -10.65 14.09
N GLN A 117 10.16 -10.36 15.38
CA GLN A 117 9.19 -9.56 16.14
C GLN A 117 9.08 -8.14 15.59
N GLN A 118 10.21 -7.51 15.29
CA GLN A 118 10.25 -6.17 14.70
C GLN A 118 9.58 -6.11 13.34
N VAL A 119 9.87 -7.06 12.44
CA VAL A 119 9.31 -7.05 11.09
C VAL A 119 7.79 -7.30 11.12
N LYS A 120 7.29 -8.14 12.03
CA LYS A 120 5.85 -8.30 12.28
C LYS A 120 5.20 -6.99 12.74
N GLN A 121 5.83 -6.28 13.67
CA GLN A 121 5.32 -5.00 14.15
C GLN A 121 5.29 -3.96 13.03
N GLU A 122 6.38 -3.82 12.28
CA GLU A 122 6.47 -2.87 11.17
C GLU A 122 5.49 -3.21 10.04
N TYR A 123 5.30 -4.50 9.75
CA TYR A 123 4.29 -4.97 8.81
C TYR A 123 2.88 -4.58 9.23
N LEU A 124 2.50 -4.84 10.49
CA LEU A 124 1.16 -4.48 10.98
C LEU A 124 0.91 -2.97 10.91
N LEU A 125 1.90 -2.17 11.30
CA LEU A 125 1.78 -0.71 11.23
C LEU A 125 1.58 -0.22 9.79
N VAL A 126 2.40 -0.69 8.83
CA VAL A 126 2.25 -0.27 7.44
C VAL A 126 0.96 -0.79 6.81
N LYS A 127 0.54 -2.02 7.17
CA LYS A 127 -0.74 -2.60 6.73
C LYS A 127 -1.92 -1.71 7.13
N THR A 128 -2.05 -1.41 8.42
CA THR A 128 -3.15 -0.56 8.92
C THR A 128 -3.12 0.84 8.29
N LYS A 129 -1.93 1.42 8.10
CA LYS A 129 -1.76 2.73 7.47
C LYS A 129 -2.16 2.73 5.99
N LEU A 130 -1.75 1.69 5.24
CA LEU A 130 -2.12 1.53 3.83
C LEU A 130 -3.61 1.22 3.65
N GLU A 131 -4.21 0.38 4.50
CA GLU A 131 -5.65 0.11 4.49
C GLU A 131 -6.47 1.39 4.72
N ALA A 132 -6.05 2.24 5.67
CA ALA A 132 -6.68 3.54 5.90
C ALA A 132 -6.53 4.46 4.68
N LEU A 133 -5.32 4.55 4.11
CA LEU A 133 -5.04 5.36 2.93
C LEU A 133 -5.87 4.93 1.72
N LEU A 134 -6.01 3.62 1.48
CA LEU A 134 -6.76 3.08 0.35
C LEU A 134 -8.27 3.21 0.52
N ARG A 135 -8.79 3.03 1.75
CA ARG A 135 -10.21 3.25 2.05
C ARG A 135 -10.64 4.69 1.75
N GLU A 136 -9.86 5.68 2.21
CA GLU A 136 -10.12 7.10 1.93
C GLU A 136 -10.03 7.45 0.44
N ARG A 137 -9.27 6.68 -0.36
CA ARG A 137 -9.21 6.83 -1.82
C ARG A 137 -10.45 6.25 -2.52
N HIS A 138 -10.93 5.08 -2.10
CA HIS A 138 -12.13 4.47 -2.69
C HIS A 138 -13.37 5.32 -2.46
N ASP A 139 -13.59 5.84 -1.24
CA ASP A 139 -14.75 6.69 -0.96
C ASP A 139 -14.75 7.97 -1.83
N LYS A 140 -13.57 8.53 -2.13
CA LYS A 140 -13.46 9.68 -3.04
C LYS A 140 -13.73 9.35 -4.49
N ARG A 141 -13.25 8.20 -4.98
CA ARG A 141 -13.56 7.73 -6.33
C ARG A 141 -15.07 7.52 -6.48
N VAL A 142 -15.72 6.87 -5.50
CA VAL A 142 -17.17 6.66 -5.53
C VAL A 142 -17.92 7.98 -5.57
N VAL A 143 -17.52 8.99 -4.78
CA VAL A 143 -18.15 10.33 -4.83
C VAL A 143 -17.88 11.05 -6.16
N HIS A 144 -16.66 10.95 -6.69
CA HIS A 144 -16.32 11.50 -8.01
C HIS A 144 -17.13 10.85 -9.13
N ASP A 145 -17.20 9.53 -9.16
CA ASP A 145 -17.91 8.75 -10.17
C ASP A 145 -19.43 8.94 -10.06
N LEU A 146 -19.97 9.04 -8.84
CA LEU A 146 -21.37 9.41 -8.62
C LEU A 146 -21.64 10.82 -9.17
N ASN A 147 -20.80 11.80 -8.85
CA ASN A 147 -20.96 13.17 -9.36
C ASN A 147 -20.86 13.23 -10.89
N CYS A 148 -19.90 12.51 -11.49
CA CYS A 148 -19.76 12.43 -12.95
C CYS A 148 -20.97 11.73 -13.60
N GLY A 149 -21.49 10.67 -12.97
CA GLY A 149 -22.72 9.99 -13.40
C GLY A 149 -23.95 10.88 -13.33
N PHE A 150 -24.10 11.67 -12.27
CA PHE A 150 -25.16 12.68 -12.16
C PHE A 150 -25.03 13.78 -13.21
N ILE A 151 -23.82 14.27 -13.49
CA ILE A 151 -23.57 15.26 -14.56
C ILE A 151 -23.97 14.68 -15.91
N PHE A 152 -23.49 13.47 -16.25
CA PHE A 152 -23.83 12.81 -17.51
C PHE A 152 -25.34 12.59 -17.66
N GLN A 153 -26.03 12.23 -16.57
CA GLN A 153 -27.48 12.06 -16.58
C GLN A 153 -28.24 13.38 -16.74
N LEU A 154 -27.73 14.47 -16.17
CA LEU A 154 -28.28 15.82 -16.37
C LEU A 154 -28.09 16.27 -17.83
N GLU A 155 -26.91 16.04 -18.41
CA GLU A 155 -26.61 16.33 -19.81
C GLU A 155 -27.57 15.61 -20.76
N GLN A 156 -27.82 14.32 -20.54
CA GLN A 156 -28.78 13.54 -21.33
C GLN A 156 -30.20 14.10 -21.22
N GLN A 157 -30.63 14.57 -20.04
CA GLN A 157 -31.94 15.21 -19.87
C GLN A 157 -32.04 16.56 -20.59
N ILE A 158 -30.99 17.37 -20.55
CA ILE A 158 -30.92 18.65 -21.29
C ILE A 158 -31.06 18.40 -22.78
N VAL A 159 -30.30 17.44 -23.31
CA VAL A 159 -30.35 17.05 -24.73
C VAL A 159 -31.73 16.49 -25.10
N ALA A 160 -32.32 15.63 -24.27
CA ALA A 160 -33.65 15.07 -24.50
C ALA A 160 -34.77 16.14 -24.46
N ALA A 161 -34.59 17.22 -23.70
CA ALA A 161 -35.48 18.37 -23.67
C ALA A 161 -35.24 19.38 -24.81
N GLY A 162 -34.29 19.11 -25.72
CA GLY A 162 -33.92 19.99 -26.83
C GLY A 162 -33.03 21.17 -26.45
N GLY A 163 -32.46 21.15 -25.24
CA GLY A 163 -31.47 22.13 -24.78
C GLY A 163 -30.08 21.84 -25.31
N ALA A 164 -29.24 22.86 -25.42
CA ALA A 164 -27.82 22.72 -25.76
C ALA A 164 -27.00 22.60 -24.47
N ILE A 165 -26.08 21.64 -24.42
CA ILE A 165 -25.11 21.51 -23.33
C ILE A 165 -24.12 22.69 -23.44
N PRO A 166 -23.94 23.51 -22.39
CA PRO A 166 -22.88 24.51 -22.38
C PRO A 166 -21.53 23.81 -22.37
N MET A 167 -20.68 24.08 -23.37
CA MET A 167 -19.29 23.63 -23.41
C MET A 167 -18.52 24.28 -22.25
N LEU A 168 -18.51 23.65 -21.08
CA LEU A 168 -17.61 24.01 -19.99
C LEU A 168 -16.26 23.34 -20.26
N ASN A 169 -15.33 24.11 -20.81
CA ASN A 169 -13.93 23.72 -20.87
C ASN A 169 -13.40 23.60 -19.43
N GLU A 170 -12.74 22.48 -19.16
CA GLU A 170 -11.92 22.19 -17.97
C GLU A 170 -12.67 21.96 -16.64
N PHE A 171 -13.10 20.72 -16.40
CA PHE A 171 -12.97 20.01 -15.10
C PHE A 171 -13.20 18.50 -15.34
N CYS A 172 -12.26 17.85 -16.03
CA CYS A 172 -11.92 16.44 -15.85
C CYS A 172 -10.44 16.40 -15.47
#